data_AF-A6QZ12-F1
#
_entry.id   AF-A6QZ12-F1
#
_cell.length_a   1.000
_cell.length_b   1.000
_cell.length_c   1.000
_cell.angle_alpha   90.00
_cell.angle_beta   90.00
_cell.angle_gamma   90.00
#
_symmetry.space_group_name_H-M   'P 1'
#
loop_
_entity.id
_entity.type
_entity.pdbx_description
1 polymer ?
#
loop_
_entity_poly.entity_id
_entity_poly.type
_entity_poly.pdbx_seq_one_letter_code
_entity_poly.pdbx_strand_id
1 'polypeptide(L)'
;MPLFFGLVGFINTFLLWPCMIVLHLTGWETFELPPTRRILLIVIVNSLTSLVSDILWAYAMLLTTPLVVTVGLSLTIPLSLVAQIVIQGQYSSALYWLGAAIVFFSFLVVNHEGKGE
;
A
#
# COMPACT_ATOMS: atom_id res chain seq x y z
N MET A 1 20.68 1.11 -2.91
CA MET A 1 19.46 1.20 -2.08
C MET A 1 19.50 2.13 -0.88
N PRO A 2 20.58 2.29 -0.10
CA PRO A 2 20.52 3.15 1.10
C PRO A 2 20.25 4.63 0.77
N LEU A 3 20.73 5.14 -0.36
CA LEU A 3 20.50 6.51 -0.79
C LEU A 3 19.03 6.75 -1.23
N PHE A 4 18.40 5.77 -1.89
CA PHE A 4 16.98 5.82 -2.26
C PHE A 4 16.09 5.88 -1.02
N PHE A 5 16.23 4.93 -0.10
CA PHE A 5 15.46 4.92 1.15
C PHE A 5 15.77 6.13 2.04
N GLY A 6 17.04 6.57 2.08
CA GLY A 6 17.44 7.78 2.82
C GLY A 6 16.77 9.05 2.27
N LEU A 7 16.72 9.20 0.95
CA LEU A 7 16.06 10.35 0.32
C LEU A 7 14.54 10.29 0.48
N VAL A 8 13.92 9.11 0.29
CA VAL A 8 12.48 8.91 0.50
C VAL A 8 12.10 9.24 1.95
N GLY A 9 12.86 8.73 2.93
CA GLY A 9 12.63 9.03 4.34
C GLY A 9 12.82 10.52 4.68
N PHE A 10 13.87 11.15 4.14
CA PHE A 10 14.13 12.58 4.31
C PHE A 10 12.99 13.43 3.72
N ILE A 11 12.59 13.17 2.47
CA ILE A 11 11.50 13.89 1.82
C ILE A 11 10.19 13.71 2.60
N ASN A 12 9.82 12.47 2.97
CA ASN A 12 8.61 12.23 3.75
C ASN A 12 8.64 12.99 5.09
N THR A 13 9.77 12.96 5.79
CA THR A 13 9.90 13.64 7.09
C THR A 13 9.77 15.16 6.97
N PHE A 14 10.35 15.78 5.94
CA PHE A 14 10.35 17.24 5.80
C PHE A 14 9.16 17.81 5.01
N LEU A 15 8.58 17.08 4.04
CA LEU A 15 7.47 17.57 3.21
C LEU A 15 6.08 17.17 3.71
N LEU A 16 5.92 16.00 4.37
CA LEU A 16 4.58 15.57 4.82
C LEU A 16 4.17 16.19 6.15
N TRP A 17 5.11 16.34 7.09
CA TRP A 17 4.82 16.89 8.42
C TRP A 17 4.25 18.33 8.43
N PRO A 18 4.67 19.28 7.57
CA PRO A 18 4.15 20.65 7.60
C PRO A 18 2.69 20.70 7.15
N CYS A 19 2.25 19.74 6.33
CA CYS A 19 0.86 19.63 5.89
C CYS A 19 -0.09 19.49 7.10
N MET A 20 0.31 18.70 8.11
CA MET A 20 -0.46 18.53 9.35
C MET A 20 -0.58 19.86 10.13
N ILE A 21 0.49 20.67 10.16
CA ILE A 21 0.48 21.99 10.82
C ILE A 21 -0.46 22.93 10.06
N VAL A 22 -0.40 22.95 8.73
CA VAL A 22 -1.26 23.79 7.90
C VAL A 22 -2.73 23.40 8.09
N LEU A 23 -3.05 22.10 8.11
CA LEU A 23 -4.40 21.60 8.39
C LEU A 23 -4.90 22.00 9.79
N HIS A 24 -4.01 22.02 10.77
CA HIS A 24 -4.33 22.49 12.12
C HIS A 24 -4.61 23.99 12.19
N LEU A 25 -3.78 24.80 11.54
CA LEU A 25 -3.94 26.26 11.51
C LEU A 25 -5.18 26.70 10.72
N THR A 26 -5.58 25.94 9.70
CA THR A 26 -6.79 26.18 8.91
C THR A 26 -8.06 25.65 9.59
N GLY A 27 -7.93 24.98 10.75
CA GLY A 27 -9.06 24.45 11.53
C GLY A 27 -9.74 23.25 10.89
N TRP A 28 -9.13 22.61 9.89
CA TRP A 28 -9.67 21.44 9.22
C TRP A 28 -9.47 20.17 10.04
N GLU A 29 -8.36 20.05 10.77
CA GLU A 29 -8.10 18.94 11.69
C GLU A 29 -7.47 19.44 13.02
N THR A 30 -7.91 18.90 14.16
CA THR A 30 -7.24 19.16 15.44
C THR A 30 -6.00 18.28 15.57
N PHE A 31 -4.85 18.89 15.86
CA PHE A 31 -3.63 18.15 16.12
C PHE A 31 -3.71 17.50 17.51
N GLU A 32 -4.17 16.25 17.54
CA GLU A 32 -4.29 15.47 18.76
C GLU A 32 -3.43 14.20 18.68
N LEU A 33 -2.78 13.86 19.79
CA LEU A 33 -2.12 12.57 19.92
C LEU A 33 -3.17 11.45 20.00
N PRO A 34 -2.86 10.23 19.52
CA PRO A 34 -3.80 9.11 19.52
C PRO A 34 -4.39 8.90 20.92
N PRO A 35 -5.72 9.09 21.10
CA PRO A 35 -6.32 9.28 22.43
C PRO A 35 -6.41 8.00 23.25
N THR A 36 -6.10 6.85 22.68
CA THR A 36 -6.21 5.54 23.34
C THR A 36 -5.04 4.63 23.00
N ARG A 37 -4.58 3.84 23.98
CA ARG A 37 -3.51 2.83 23.79
C ARG A 37 -3.78 1.85 22.64
N ARG A 38 -5.06 1.53 22.39
CA ARG A 38 -5.48 0.67 21.26
C ARG A 38 -5.20 1.32 19.91
N ILE A 39 -5.51 2.61 19.75
CA ILE A 39 -5.26 3.36 18.51
C ILE A 39 -3.76 3.48 18.29
N LEU A 40 -3.01 3.81 19.35
CA LEU A 40 -1.55 3.85 19.29
C LEU A 40 -0.96 2.50 18.84
N LEU A 41 -1.45 1.37 19.38
CA LEU A 41 -1.03 0.04 18.94
C LEU A 41 -1.36 -0.21 17.47
N ILE A 42 -2.57 0.13 17.01
CA ILE A 42 -2.96 -0.01 15.60
C ILE A 42 -2.03 0.80 14.70
N VAL A 43 -1.72 2.05 15.07
CA VAL A 43 -0.82 2.92 14.31
C VAL A 43 0.59 2.34 14.27
N ILE A 44 1.14 1.88 15.40
CA ILE A 44 2.49 1.28 15.43
C ILE A 44 2.54 0.02 14.58
N VAL A 45 1.56 -0.88 14.71
CA VAL A 45 1.50 -2.12 13.93
C VAL A 45 1.39 -1.81 12.44
N ASN A 46 0.47 -0.91 12.06
CA ASN A 46 0.30 -0.51 10.67
C ASN A 46 1.58 0.15 10.10
N SER A 47 2.24 1.01 10.89
CA SER A 47 3.48 1.67 10.48
C SER A 47 4.61 0.67 10.26
N LEU A 48 4.75 -0.31 11.17
CA LEU A 48 5.76 -1.36 11.05
C LEU A 48 5.48 -2.28 9.85
N THR A 49 4.22 -2.68 9.66
CA THR A 49 3.83 -3.50 8.49
C THR A 49 4.04 -2.74 7.18
N SER A 50 3.73 -1.45 7.12
CA SER A 50 3.97 -0.62 5.93
C SER A 50 5.46 -0.50 5.63
N LEU A 51 6.29 -0.27 6.66
CA LEU A 51 7.75 -0.23 6.50
C LEU A 51 8.29 -1.53 5.89
N VAL A 52 7.84 -2.68 6.41
CA VAL A 52 8.23 -3.99 5.86
C VAL A 52 7.72 -4.16 4.42
N SER A 53 6.50 -3.74 4.12
CA SER A 53 5.92 -3.78 2.77
C SER A 53 6.74 -2.95 1.77
N ASP A 54 7.16 -1.74 2.13
CA ASP A 54 7.95 -0.87 1.26
C ASP A 54 9.36 -1.42 0.99
N ILE A 55 9.97 -2.06 2.00
CA ILE A 55 11.23 -2.77 1.84
C ILE A 55 11.06 -3.94 0.86
N LEU A 56 10.05 -4.79 1.07
CA LEU A 56 9.76 -5.92 0.19
C LEU A 56 9.46 -5.48 -1.24
N TRP A 57 8.72 -4.39 -1.41
CA TRP A 57 8.43 -3.80 -2.71
C TRP A 57 9.71 -3.36 -3.43
N ALA A 58 10.62 -2.66 -2.75
CA ALA A 58 11.89 -2.26 -3.34
C ALA A 58 12.77 -3.47 -3.71
N TYR A 59 12.80 -4.51 -2.86
CA TYR A 59 13.49 -5.75 -3.19
C TYR A 59 12.87 -6.47 -4.39
N ALA A 60 11.54 -6.50 -4.48
CA ALA A 60 10.85 -7.08 -5.63
C ALA A 60 11.21 -6.33 -6.93
N MET A 61 11.30 -4.99 -6.89
CA MET A 61 11.69 -4.20 -8.05
C MET A 61 13.13 -4.48 -8.50
N LEU A 62 14.01 -4.77 -7.55
CA LEU A 62 15.41 -5.15 -7.84
C LEU A 62 15.54 -6.53 -8.45
N LEU A 63 14.74 -7.49 -7.98
CA LEU A 63 14.84 -8.88 -8.38
C LEU A 63 14.05 -9.19 -9.66
N THR A 64 13.12 -8.33 -10.04
CA THR A 64 12.27 -8.51 -11.22
C THR A 64 12.35 -7.28 -12.11
N THR A 65 11.23 -6.61 -12.38
CA THR A 65 11.18 -5.33 -13.10
C THR A 65 10.13 -4.42 -12.46
N PRO A 66 10.27 -3.10 -12.57
CA PRO A 66 9.24 -2.16 -12.11
C PRO A 66 7.85 -2.47 -12.69
N LEU A 67 7.79 -2.91 -13.95
CA LEU A 67 6.54 -3.29 -14.62
C LEU A 67 5.85 -4.46 -13.91
N VAL A 68 6.57 -5.56 -13.69
CA VAL A 68 6.02 -6.76 -13.05
C VAL A 68 5.59 -6.46 -11.60
N VAL A 69 6.35 -5.63 -10.88
CA VAL A 69 5.99 -5.24 -9.51
C VAL A 69 4.75 -4.37 -9.47
N THR A 70 4.62 -3.36 -10.32
CA THR A 70 3.44 -2.48 -10.34
C THR A 70 2.17 -3.25 -10.71
N VAL A 71 2.24 -4.16 -11.69
CA VAL A 71 1.10 -5.02 -12.03
C VAL A 71 0.82 -6.03 -10.90
N GLY A 72 1.87 -6.55 -10.25
CA GLY A 72 1.76 -7.41 -9.08
C GLY A 72 1.07 -6.73 -7.89
N LEU A 73 1.34 -5.46 -7.63
CA LEU A 73 0.62 -4.68 -6.60
C LEU A 73 -0.87 -4.54 -6.90
N SER A 74 -1.28 -4.60 -8.17
CA SER A 74 -2.71 -4.57 -8.53
C SER A 74 -3.46 -5.83 -8.08
N LEU A 75 -2.76 -6.94 -7.80
CA LEU A 75 -3.35 -8.13 -7.16
C LEU A 75 -3.89 -7.86 -5.76
N THR A 76 -3.50 -6.76 -5.12
CA THR A 76 -4.11 -6.32 -3.86
C THR A 76 -5.63 -6.14 -4.00
N ILE A 77 -6.14 -5.80 -5.21
CA ILE A 77 -7.56 -5.66 -5.48
C ILE A 77 -8.32 -7.00 -5.28
N PRO A 78 -8.05 -8.08 -6.05
CA PRO A 78 -8.72 -9.36 -5.82
C PRO A 78 -8.43 -9.93 -4.42
N LEU A 79 -7.21 -9.79 -3.91
CA LEU A 79 -6.86 -10.30 -2.58
C LEU A 79 -7.65 -9.58 -1.47
N SER A 80 -7.87 -8.27 -1.62
CA SER A 80 -8.68 -7.48 -0.68
C SER A 80 -10.14 -7.92 -0.67
N LEU A 81 -10.71 -8.31 -1.82
CA LEU A 81 -12.08 -8.84 -1.88
C LEU A 81 -12.19 -10.17 -1.13
N VAL A 82 -11.23 -11.08 -1.33
CA VAL A 82 -11.19 -12.34 -0.59
C VAL A 82 -11.05 -12.07 0.92
N ALA A 83 -10.16 -11.15 1.31
CA ALA A 83 -9.99 -10.76 2.70
C ALA A 83 -11.26 -10.15 3.31
N GLN A 84 -11.99 -9.31 2.56
CA GLN A 84 -13.27 -8.74 3.01
C GLN A 84 -14.32 -9.84 3.25
N ILE A 85 -14.43 -10.83 2.35
CA ILE A 85 -15.38 -11.93 2.52
C ILE A 85 -15.02 -12.78 3.74
N VAL A 86 -13.74 -13.15 3.90
CA VAL A 86 -13.27 -14.02 4.98
C VAL A 86 -13.31 -13.35 6.35
N ILE A 87 -12.91 -12.07 6.42
CA ILE A 87 -12.77 -11.35 7.70
C ILE A 87 -14.06 -10.61 8.07
N GLN A 88 -14.72 -9.98 7.09
CA GLN A 88 -15.85 -9.07 7.34
C GLN A 88 -17.21 -9.68 6.96
N GLY A 89 -17.23 -10.84 6.27
CA GLY A 89 -18.46 -11.49 5.81
C GLY A 89 -19.24 -10.69 4.76
N GLN A 90 -18.61 -9.67 4.17
CA GLN A 90 -19.23 -8.77 3.20
C GLN A 90 -19.05 -9.32 1.79
N TYR A 91 -20.17 -9.51 1.08
CA TYR A 91 -20.16 -9.98 -0.30
C TYR A 91 -20.18 -8.80 -1.25
N SER A 92 -19.18 -8.76 -2.14
CA SER A 92 -19.07 -7.71 -3.16
C SER A 92 -19.91 -8.04 -4.39
N SER A 93 -20.26 -7.01 -5.18
CA SER A 93 -21.13 -7.18 -6.36
C SER A 93 -20.47 -8.02 -7.46
N ALA A 94 -21.29 -8.62 -8.32
CA ALA A 94 -20.80 -9.40 -9.46
C ALA A 94 -19.89 -8.57 -10.41
N LEU A 95 -20.14 -7.26 -10.53
CA LEU A 95 -19.29 -6.35 -11.32
C LEU A 95 -17.91 -6.15 -10.68
N TYR A 96 -17.84 -6.10 -9.35
CA TYR A 96 -16.57 -6.00 -8.63
C TYR A 96 -15.72 -7.27 -8.82
N TRP A 97 -16.37 -8.45 -8.79
CA TRP A 97 -15.73 -9.72 -9.10
C TRP A 97 -15.24 -9.81 -10.54
N LEU A 98 -16.01 -9.28 -11.50
CA LEU A 98 -15.57 -9.19 -12.90
C LEU A 98 -14.30 -8.34 -13.03
N GLY A 99 -14.27 -7.15 -12.41
CA GLY A 99 -13.09 -6.28 -12.40
C GLY A 99 -11.87 -6.96 -11.76
N ALA A 100 -12.08 -7.64 -10.64
CA ALA A 100 -11.02 -8.38 -9.95
C ALA A 100 -10.46 -9.52 -10.80
N ALA A 101 -11.31 -10.23 -11.54
CA ALA A 101 -10.88 -11.27 -12.48
C ALA A 101 -10.05 -10.67 -13.62
N ILE A 102 -10.47 -9.54 -14.21
CA ILE A 102 -9.72 -8.84 -15.26
C ILE A 102 -8.32 -8.45 -14.78
N VAL A 103 -8.21 -7.85 -13.58
CA VAL A 103 -6.93 -7.47 -12.98
C VAL A 103 -6.04 -8.70 -12.74
N PHE A 104 -6.63 -9.80 -12.25
CA PHE A 104 -5.91 -11.06 -12.05
C PHE A 104 -5.37 -11.64 -13.37
N PHE A 105 -6.18 -11.67 -14.43
CA PHE A 105 -5.74 -12.11 -15.76
C PHE A 105 -4.66 -11.22 -16.34
N SER A 106 -4.78 -9.89 -16.20
CA SER A 106 -3.74 -8.95 -16.65
C SER A 106 -2.40 -9.24 -15.98
N PHE A 107 -2.38 -9.57 -14.69
CA PHE A 107 -1.15 -9.96 -14.01
C PHE A 107 -0.55 -11.23 -14.57
N LEU A 108 -1.36 -12.26 -14.83
CA LEU A 108 -0.87 -13.53 -15.39
C LEU A 108 -0.20 -13.34 -16.75
N VAL A 109 -0.79 -12.52 -17.62
CA VAL A 109 -0.23 -12.22 -18.95
C VAL A 109 1.12 -11.50 -18.82
N VAL A 110 1.17 -10.40 -18.05
CA VAL A 110 2.40 -9.61 -17.86
C VAL A 110 3.51 -10.43 -17.22
N ASN A 111 3.17 -11.31 -16.26
CA ASN A 111 4.16 -12.20 -15.64
C ASN A 111 4.70 -13.25 -16.63
N HIS A 112 3.87 -13.73 -17.54
CA HIS A 112 4.28 -14.70 -18.57
C HIS A 112 5.19 -14.06 -19.61
N GLU A 113 4.86 -12.85 -20.07
CA GLU A 113 5.70 -12.09 -21.00
C GLU A 113 7.05 -11.73 -20.38
N GLY A 114 7.07 -11.32 -19.11
CA GLY A 114 8.29 -11.00 -18.38
C GLY A 114 9.22 -12.19 -18.08
N LYS A 115 8.81 -13.44 -18.36
CA LYS A 115 9.69 -14.63 -18.31
C LYS A 115 10.34 -14.97 -19.66
N GLY A 116 9.87 -14.35 -20.75
CA GLY A 116 10.36 -14.58 -22.11
C GLY A 116 11.54 -13.69 -22.51
N GLU A 117 11.88 -12.70 -21.69
CA GLU A 117 13.12 -11.90 -21.75
C GLU A 117 14.12 -12.37 -20.68
#